data_AF-A0AAV8XYI6-F1
#
_entry.id   AF-A0AAV8XYI6-F1
#
_cell.length_a   1.000
_cell.length_b   1.000
_cell.length_c   1.000
_cell.angle_alpha   90.00
_cell.angle_beta   90.00
_cell.angle_gamma   90.00
#
_symmetry.space_group_name_H-M   'P 1'
#
loop_
_entity.id
_entity.type
_entity.pdbx_description
1 polymer ?
#
loop_
_entity_poly.entity_id
_entity_poly.type
_entity_poly.pdbx_seq_one_letter_code
_entity_poly.pdbx_strand_id
1 'polypeptide(L)'
;MSSFDKLNTEIKEEFIHLCERLINTIGSTSVFCDIAKLYVDTKSMIPQNLSQEDKELAEQVHYIIETIMDWLKISLNYELANIQDQPAYKIRHIKCGVRLASWCCTSIEFVKLLWQNNYNVHKELLNLYEQEFMALSIKLMILKALDTYLQHKFAIEKFLLGNSTNLPKENGYYDTLPVSAMNGYKILVQYMNREPLFSLEGMSILSRLLQKICDHFDQPSLHSSLFVSNQGSQILSMIDPAICLLKQMLAYVIQCQNVNFKDLTTIPIFLHTYNLLTCFPLTAPGYFLAQKARTNIIEALLVYTQPVSEEVNEKDTLTKTLWTQMCGEVIKYAMSSPHTFISGLLIFSELLPLPLPVQTRDDLSKEEISWTINLRKLWSAHLHPHSAVIQEMIADVAANSAIMIARGFWITCTML
;
A
#
# COMPACT_ATOMS: atom_id res chain seq x y z
N MET A 1 17.37 -12.93 31.61
CA MET A 1 15.98 -12.46 31.38
C MET A 1 15.03 -12.69 32.56
N SER A 2 15.25 -13.65 33.47
CA SER A 2 14.38 -13.93 34.64
C SER A 2 14.41 -12.88 35.79
N SER A 3 14.91 -11.67 35.53
CA SER A 3 15.12 -10.62 36.53
C SER A 3 14.25 -9.38 36.33
N PHE A 4 13.76 -9.08 35.12
CA PHE A 4 13.07 -7.82 34.85
C PHE A 4 11.80 -7.66 35.71
N ASP A 5 11.03 -8.74 35.85
CA ASP A 5 9.79 -8.76 36.62
C ASP A 5 10.01 -8.41 38.10
N LYS A 6 11.19 -8.78 38.63
CA LYS A 6 11.61 -8.58 40.02
C LYS A 6 12.18 -7.19 40.30
N LEU A 7 12.41 -6.37 39.25
CA LEU A 7 12.88 -5.01 39.42
C LEU A 7 11.77 -4.11 39.98
N ASN A 8 12.16 -3.10 40.74
CA ASN A 8 11.22 -2.08 41.20
C ASN A 8 10.73 -1.22 40.02
N THR A 9 9.62 -0.51 40.24
CA THR A 9 8.98 0.34 39.22
C THR A 9 9.94 1.39 38.65
N GLU A 10 10.72 2.03 39.52
CA GLU A 10 11.68 3.08 39.14
C GLU A 10 12.73 2.58 38.13
N ILE A 11 13.30 1.39 38.36
CA ILE A 11 14.28 0.80 37.43
C ILE A 11 13.61 0.41 36.10
N LYS A 12 12.38 -0.12 36.14
CA LYS A 12 11.63 -0.50 34.94
C LYS A 12 11.28 0.72 34.08
N GLU A 13 10.94 1.85 34.69
CA GLU A 13 10.69 3.11 34.00
C GLU A 13 11.98 3.73 33.47
N GLU A 14 13.06 3.71 34.25
CA GLU A 14 14.38 4.22 33.82
C GLU A 14 14.92 3.45 32.62
N PHE A 15 14.72 2.14 32.57
CA PHE A 15 15.04 1.34 31.38
C PHE A 15 14.37 1.90 30.11
N ILE A 16 13.12 2.36 30.19
CA ILE A 16 12.39 2.91 29.04
C ILE A 16 13.02 4.24 28.62
N HIS A 17 13.32 5.13 29.58
CA HIS A 17 13.96 6.42 29.28
C HIS A 17 15.35 6.23 28.65
N LEU A 18 16.12 5.26 29.14
CA LEU A 18 17.42 4.91 28.58
C LEU A 18 17.28 4.33 27.16
N CYS A 19 16.33 3.42 26.93
CA CYS A 19 16.05 2.87 25.60
C CYS A 19 15.68 3.96 24.60
N GLU A 20 14.88 4.96 25.00
CA GLU A 20 14.48 6.07 24.12
C GLU A 20 15.65 6.99 23.74
N ARG A 21 16.68 7.07 24.58
CA ARG A 21 17.89 7.88 24.35
C ARG A 21 19.01 7.13 23.63
N LEU A 22 19.04 5.80 23.73
CA LEU A 22 20.13 4.95 23.23
C LEU A 22 20.58 5.27 21.81
N ILE A 23 19.63 5.36 20.87
CA ILE A 23 19.93 5.62 19.44
C ILE A 23 20.68 6.94 19.28
N ASN A 24 20.24 7.99 19.99
CA ASN A 24 20.87 9.30 19.94
C ASN A 24 22.24 9.31 20.66
N THR A 25 22.41 8.47 21.68
CA THR A 25 23.67 8.34 22.41
C THR A 25 24.75 7.65 21.58
N ILE A 26 24.41 6.62 20.81
CA ILE A 26 25.37 5.93 19.93
C ILE A 26 25.69 6.77 18.69
N GLY A 27 24.72 7.54 18.19
CA GLY A 27 24.92 8.47 17.07
C GLY A 27 24.30 7.97 15.77
N SER A 28 24.98 8.19 14.65
CA SER A 28 24.45 7.81 13.34
C SER A 28 24.38 6.30 13.17
N THR A 29 23.46 5.84 12.31
CA THR A 29 23.32 4.42 11.94
C THR A 29 24.64 3.80 11.45
N SER A 30 25.48 4.58 10.75
CA SER A 30 26.79 4.11 10.28
C SER A 30 27.71 3.72 11.44
N VAL A 31 27.75 4.52 12.50
CA VAL A 31 28.57 4.25 13.69
C VAL A 31 28.16 2.94 14.35
N PHE A 32 26.85 2.69 14.45
CA PHE A 32 26.38 1.40 14.97
C PHE A 32 26.76 0.21 14.09
N CYS A 33 26.66 0.34 12.77
CA CYS A 33 27.11 -0.70 11.85
C CYS A 33 28.62 -0.97 11.99
N ASP A 34 29.43 0.08 12.15
CA ASP A 34 30.87 -0.05 12.38
C ASP A 34 31.17 -0.75 13.72
N ILE A 35 30.45 -0.42 14.79
CA ILE A 35 30.57 -1.11 16.10
C ILE A 35 30.18 -2.59 15.98
N ALA A 36 29.08 -2.90 15.30
CA ALA A 36 28.63 -4.28 15.12
C ALA A 36 29.62 -5.11 14.28
N LYS A 37 30.25 -4.50 13.28
CA LYS A 37 31.31 -5.13 12.49
C LYS A 37 32.56 -5.36 13.32
N LEU A 38 32.98 -4.36 14.10
CA LEU A 38 34.12 -4.47 15.01
C LEU A 38 33.92 -5.57 16.06
N TYR A 39 32.70 -5.79 16.54
CA TYR A 39 32.37 -6.92 17.42
C TYR A 39 32.63 -8.27 16.75
N VAL A 40 32.21 -8.43 15.49
CA VAL A 40 32.45 -9.68 14.74
C VAL A 40 33.94 -9.89 14.52
N ASP A 41 34.66 -8.83 14.15
CA ASP A 41 36.10 -8.87 13.90
C ASP A 41 36.87 -9.24 15.18
N THR A 42 36.57 -8.58 16.30
CA THR A 42 37.21 -8.85 17.61
C THR A 42 36.90 -10.25 18.14
N LYS A 43 35.68 -10.78 17.92
CA LYS A 43 35.33 -12.15 18.31
C LYS A 43 36.12 -13.22 17.53
N SER A 44 36.64 -12.86 16.35
CA SER A 44 37.47 -13.74 15.52
C SER A 44 38.97 -13.67 15.84
N MET A 45 39.41 -12.69 16.65
CA MET A 45 40.82 -12.46 16.97
C MET A 45 41.33 -13.37 18.09
N ILE A 46 42.60 -13.78 18.00
CA ILE A 46 43.30 -14.57 19.03
C ILE A 46 43.82 -13.59 20.11
N PRO A 47 43.40 -13.71 21.39
CA PRO A 47 43.67 -12.72 22.46
C PRO A 47 45.16 -12.45 22.77
N GLN A 48 46.06 -13.35 22.36
CA GLN A 48 47.46 -13.35 22.78
C GLN A 48 48.34 -12.33 22.03
N ASN A 49 47.88 -11.78 20.89
CA ASN A 49 48.66 -10.87 20.04
C ASN A 49 48.15 -9.41 20.03
N LEU A 50 47.17 -9.07 20.86
CA LEU A 50 46.54 -7.75 20.87
C LEU A 50 47.24 -6.79 21.85
N SER A 51 47.35 -5.51 21.46
CA SER A 51 47.81 -4.46 22.36
C SER A 51 46.82 -4.26 23.52
N GLN A 52 47.24 -3.57 24.59
CA GLN A 52 46.35 -3.29 25.73
C GLN A 52 45.17 -2.40 25.30
N GLU A 53 45.39 -1.46 24.39
CA GLU A 53 44.36 -0.58 23.84
C GLU A 53 43.33 -1.36 23.02
N ASP A 54 43.78 -2.31 22.18
CA ASP A 54 42.86 -3.13 21.38
C ASP A 54 42.00 -4.06 22.25
N LYS A 55 42.55 -4.54 23.38
CA LYS A 55 41.79 -5.35 24.34
C LYS A 55 40.70 -4.54 25.02
N GLU A 56 41.01 -3.32 25.46
CA GLU A 56 40.03 -2.42 26.07
C GLU A 56 38.91 -2.08 25.08
N LEU A 57 39.26 -1.77 23.83
CA LEU A 57 38.29 -1.49 22.78
C LEU A 57 37.38 -2.71 22.52
N ALA A 58 37.94 -3.91 22.45
CA ALA A 58 37.17 -5.14 22.26
C ALA A 58 36.19 -5.39 23.42
N GLU A 59 36.61 -5.17 24.67
CA GLU A 59 35.74 -5.29 25.84
C GLU A 59 34.58 -4.28 25.82
N GLN A 60 34.86 -3.02 25.47
CA GLN A 60 33.84 -1.98 25.35
C GLN A 60 32.81 -2.32 24.26
N VAL A 61 33.28 -2.74 23.09
CA VAL A 61 32.42 -3.15 21.97
C VAL A 61 31.56 -4.36 22.35
N HIS A 62 32.16 -5.33 23.04
CA HIS A 62 31.43 -6.49 23.55
C HIS A 62 30.30 -6.07 24.50
N TYR A 63 30.62 -5.22 25.48
CA TYR A 63 29.64 -4.69 26.43
C TYR A 63 28.49 -3.94 25.74
N ILE A 64 28.80 -3.07 24.77
CA ILE A 64 27.80 -2.31 24.03
C ILE A 64 26.85 -3.25 23.27
N ILE A 65 27.39 -4.20 22.52
CA ILE A 65 26.58 -5.11 21.69
C ILE A 65 25.71 -6.05 22.52
N GLU A 66 26.24 -6.63 23.58
CA GLU A 66 25.46 -7.48 24.50
C GLU A 66 24.35 -6.66 25.19
N THR A 67 24.65 -5.42 25.61
CA THR A 67 23.66 -4.52 26.21
C THR A 67 22.51 -4.22 25.23
N ILE A 68 22.83 -3.85 23.98
CA ILE A 68 21.82 -3.57 22.95
C ILE A 68 20.98 -4.82 22.67
N MET A 69 21.60 -5.99 22.63
CA MET A 69 20.90 -7.26 22.42
C MET A 69 19.91 -7.55 23.55
N ASP A 70 20.31 -7.39 24.80
CA ASP A 70 19.44 -7.60 25.96
C ASP A 70 18.31 -6.59 26.00
N TRP A 71 18.61 -5.32 25.70
CA TRP A 71 17.58 -4.28 25.63
C TRP A 71 16.58 -4.55 24.52
N LEU A 72 17.02 -5.02 23.36
CA LEU A 72 16.14 -5.42 22.27
C LEU A 72 15.23 -6.60 22.67
N LYS A 73 15.77 -7.60 23.35
CA LYS A 73 15.01 -8.75 23.86
C LYS A 73 13.96 -8.34 24.90
N ILE A 74 14.31 -7.43 25.81
CA ILE A 74 13.39 -6.93 26.85
C ILE A 74 12.31 -6.04 26.24
N SER A 75 12.70 -5.12 25.35
CA SER A 75 11.82 -4.09 24.80
C SER A 75 10.83 -4.60 23.75
N LEU A 76 11.12 -5.70 23.06
CA LEU A 76 10.17 -6.36 22.15
C LEU A 76 9.25 -7.37 22.83
N ASN A 77 9.48 -7.71 24.11
CA ASN A 77 8.65 -8.68 24.81
C ASN A 77 7.35 -8.03 25.33
N TYR A 78 6.21 -8.49 24.79
CA TYR A 78 4.88 -8.00 25.15
C TYR A 78 4.50 -8.25 26.62
N GLU A 79 4.87 -9.40 27.17
CA GLU A 79 4.59 -9.76 28.56
C GLU A 79 5.35 -8.82 29.51
N LEU A 80 6.63 -8.56 29.23
CA LEU A 80 7.44 -7.61 30.02
C LEU A 80 6.92 -6.17 29.92
N ALA A 81 6.42 -5.77 28.75
CA ALA A 81 5.78 -4.46 28.61
C ALA A 81 4.51 -4.36 29.48
N ASN A 82 3.76 -5.44 29.63
CA ASN A 82 2.54 -5.47 30.44
C ASN A 82 2.77 -5.46 31.95
N ILE A 83 3.99 -5.78 32.39
CA ILE A 83 4.43 -5.72 33.80
C ILE A 83 4.66 -4.27 34.26
N GLN A 84 4.78 -3.31 33.34
CA GLN A 84 4.86 -1.89 33.71
C GLN A 84 3.59 -1.46 34.46
N ASP A 85 3.75 -0.76 35.58
CA ASP A 85 2.60 -0.39 36.43
C ASP A 85 1.69 0.62 35.74
N GLN A 86 2.29 1.61 35.11
CA GLN A 86 1.60 2.72 34.46
C GLN A 86 1.27 2.40 32.99
N PRO A 87 0.01 2.57 32.52
CA PRO A 87 -0.38 2.29 31.13
C PRO A 87 0.45 3.05 30.09
N ALA A 88 0.88 4.28 30.40
CA ALA A 88 1.72 5.08 29.52
C ALA A 88 3.08 4.41 29.25
N TYR A 89 3.67 3.76 30.26
CA TYR A 89 4.95 3.07 30.12
C TYR A 89 4.81 1.73 29.40
N LYS A 90 3.66 1.04 29.46
CA LYS A 90 3.38 -0.14 28.60
C LYS A 90 3.52 0.22 27.12
N ILE A 91 2.88 1.32 26.70
CA ILE A 91 2.89 1.80 25.31
C ILE A 91 4.30 2.26 24.92
N ARG A 92 4.98 3.01 25.79
CA ARG A 92 6.35 3.50 25.52
C ARG A 92 7.36 2.36 25.41
N HIS A 93 7.25 1.34 26.26
CA HIS A 93 8.08 0.11 26.20
C HIS A 93 8.00 -0.55 24.82
N ILE A 94 6.80 -0.77 24.31
CA ILE A 94 6.63 -1.40 22.99
C ILE A 94 7.15 -0.48 21.88
N LYS A 95 6.84 0.83 21.94
CA LYS A 95 7.31 1.79 20.94
C LYS A 95 8.83 1.90 20.90
N CYS A 96 9.51 1.94 22.04
CA CYS A 96 10.97 2.01 22.08
C CYS A 96 11.59 0.70 21.57
N GLY A 97 11.00 -0.46 21.88
CA GLY A 97 11.47 -1.74 21.36
C GLY A 97 11.35 -1.89 19.85
N VAL A 98 10.21 -1.48 19.28
CA VAL A 98 10.04 -1.53 17.81
C VAL A 98 10.97 -0.53 17.10
N ARG A 99 11.21 0.66 17.69
CA ARG A 99 12.21 1.62 17.17
C ARG A 99 13.62 1.05 17.23
N LEU A 100 13.97 0.44 18.35
CA LEU A 100 15.27 -0.20 18.55
C LEU A 100 15.45 -1.34 17.55
N ALA A 101 14.43 -2.18 17.33
CA ALA A 101 14.45 -3.24 16.34
C ALA A 101 14.72 -2.70 14.93
N SER A 102 13.98 -1.67 14.49
CA SER A 102 14.18 -1.04 13.19
C SER A 102 15.60 -0.51 13.03
N TRP A 103 16.17 0.13 14.06
CA TRP A 103 17.53 0.65 14.03
C TRP A 103 18.59 -0.47 14.06
N CYS A 104 18.45 -1.48 14.92
CA CYS A 104 19.35 -2.62 14.97
C CYS A 104 19.38 -3.42 13.66
N CYS A 105 18.25 -3.50 12.96
CA CYS A 105 18.13 -4.21 11.69
C CYS A 105 18.85 -3.53 10.52
N THR A 106 19.41 -2.33 10.67
CA THR A 106 20.22 -1.71 9.61
C THR A 106 21.59 -2.37 9.45
N SER A 107 22.12 -3.02 10.50
CA SER A 107 23.39 -3.76 10.44
C SER A 107 23.13 -5.22 10.11
N ILE A 108 23.72 -5.69 9.01
CA ILE A 108 23.69 -7.09 8.60
C ILE A 108 24.40 -7.98 9.64
N GLU A 109 25.52 -7.52 10.18
CA GLU A 109 26.32 -8.21 11.20
C GLU A 109 25.51 -8.41 12.48
N PHE A 110 24.81 -7.38 12.94
CA PHE A 110 23.99 -7.47 14.14
C PHE A 110 22.82 -8.43 13.95
N VAL A 111 22.13 -8.39 12.80
CA VAL A 111 21.01 -9.31 12.52
C VAL A 111 21.50 -10.78 12.49
N LYS A 112 22.67 -11.05 11.90
CA LYS A 112 23.30 -12.38 11.97
C LYS A 112 23.63 -12.79 13.39
N LEU A 113 24.16 -11.87 14.20
CA LEU A 113 24.49 -12.11 15.60
C LEU A 113 23.25 -12.47 16.44
N LEU A 114 22.11 -11.80 16.20
CA LEU A 114 20.85 -12.13 16.88
C LEU A 114 20.44 -13.57 16.61
N TRP A 115 20.56 -14.04 15.37
CA TRP A 115 20.23 -15.42 15.02
C TRP A 115 21.20 -16.44 15.61
N GLN A 116 22.50 -16.13 15.65
CA GLN A 116 23.49 -16.96 16.35
C GLN A 116 23.15 -17.14 17.83
N ASN A 117 22.53 -16.12 18.44
CA ASN A 117 22.01 -16.15 19.80
C ASN A 117 20.56 -16.66 19.92
N ASN A 118 20.06 -17.37 18.91
CA ASN A 118 18.70 -17.93 18.84
C ASN A 118 17.57 -16.89 19.01
N TYR A 119 17.82 -15.62 18.70
CA TYR A 119 16.83 -14.57 18.78
C TYR A 119 16.33 -14.16 17.39
N ASN A 120 15.03 -14.31 17.15
CA ASN A 120 14.42 -14.05 15.86
C ASN A 120 13.54 -12.78 15.88
N VAL A 121 14.13 -11.66 15.42
CA VAL A 121 13.47 -10.35 15.44
C VAL A 121 12.16 -10.32 14.67
N HIS A 122 12.08 -10.89 13.47
CA HIS A 122 10.84 -10.82 12.68
C HIS A 122 9.71 -11.60 13.34
N LYS A 123 10.04 -12.69 14.06
CA LYS A 123 9.04 -13.46 14.81
C LYS A 123 8.48 -12.64 15.95
N GLU A 124 9.33 -11.98 16.75
CA GLU A 124 8.87 -11.12 17.85
C GLU A 124 8.06 -9.92 17.34
N LEU A 125 8.47 -9.32 16.21
CA LEU A 125 7.72 -8.26 15.54
C LEU A 125 6.33 -8.74 15.07
N LEU A 126 6.23 -9.92 14.45
CA LEU A 126 4.94 -10.50 14.03
C LEU A 126 4.06 -10.87 15.23
N ASN A 127 4.64 -11.42 16.30
CA ASN A 127 3.93 -11.70 17.54
C ASN A 127 3.33 -10.43 18.15
N LEU A 128 4.10 -9.32 18.15
CA LEU A 128 3.62 -8.02 18.59
C LEU A 128 2.49 -7.49 17.69
N TYR A 129 2.61 -7.67 16.37
CA TYR A 129 1.59 -7.22 15.42
C TYR A 129 0.23 -7.89 15.69
N GLU A 130 0.25 -9.18 16.03
CA GLU A 130 -0.95 -9.99 16.26
C GLU A 130 -1.65 -9.69 17.60
N GLN A 131 -0.99 -9.03 18.55
CA GLN A 131 -1.58 -8.77 19.87
C GLN A 131 -2.91 -8.01 19.76
N GLU A 132 -3.90 -8.48 20.51
CA GLU A 132 -5.20 -7.83 20.60
C GLU A 132 -5.06 -6.40 21.13
N PHE A 133 -5.85 -5.48 20.58
CA PHE A 133 -5.82 -4.05 20.92
C PHE A 133 -4.50 -3.32 20.67
N MET A 134 -3.57 -3.93 19.92
CA MET A 134 -2.36 -3.23 19.51
C MET A 134 -2.71 -2.00 18.67
N ALA A 135 -2.28 -0.82 19.14
CA ALA A 135 -2.57 0.43 18.46
C ALA A 135 -1.99 0.43 17.04
N LEU A 136 -2.75 0.96 16.09
CA LEU A 136 -2.37 1.00 14.68
C LEU A 136 -1.02 1.69 14.44
N SER A 137 -0.75 2.78 15.18
CA SER A 137 0.55 3.48 15.11
C SER A 137 1.73 2.55 15.43
N ILE A 138 1.57 1.60 16.34
CA ILE A 138 2.60 0.60 16.67
C ILE A 138 2.67 -0.47 15.57
N LYS A 139 1.52 -0.94 15.05
CA LYS A 139 1.48 -1.88 13.91
C LYS A 139 2.23 -1.32 12.69
N LEU A 140 2.10 -0.02 12.42
CA LEU A 140 2.88 0.68 11.38
C LEU A 140 4.39 0.70 11.66
N MET A 141 4.77 1.00 12.90
CA MET A 141 6.18 0.96 13.31
C MET A 141 6.75 -0.45 13.14
N ILE A 142 5.96 -1.49 13.42
CA ILE A 142 6.35 -2.89 13.24
C ILE A 142 6.57 -3.20 11.76
N LEU A 143 5.67 -2.77 10.87
CA LEU A 143 5.85 -2.96 9.42
C LEU A 143 7.12 -2.26 8.91
N LYS A 144 7.40 -1.04 9.40
CA LYS A 144 8.65 -0.33 9.08
C LYS A 144 9.90 -1.06 9.59
N ALA A 145 9.84 -1.65 10.79
CA ALA A 145 10.92 -2.45 11.33
C ALA A 145 11.13 -3.74 10.51
N LEU A 146 10.05 -4.42 10.11
CA LEU A 146 10.09 -5.57 9.22
C LEU A 146 10.67 -5.23 7.84
N ASP A 147 10.29 -4.09 7.26
CA ASP A 147 10.87 -3.61 6.01
C ASP A 147 12.40 -3.45 6.13
N THR A 148 12.85 -2.79 7.21
CA THR A 148 14.30 -2.62 7.46
C THR A 148 15.02 -3.96 7.61
N TYR A 149 14.41 -4.93 8.30
CA TYR A 149 14.94 -6.29 8.43
C TYR A 149 15.00 -7.03 7.08
N LEU A 150 13.97 -6.87 6.24
CA LEU A 150 13.85 -7.54 4.94
C LEU A 150 14.70 -6.91 3.83
N GLN A 151 15.39 -5.79 4.08
CA GLN A 151 16.38 -5.24 3.15
C GLN A 151 17.56 -6.20 2.92
N HIS A 152 17.79 -7.13 3.85
CA HIS A 152 18.88 -8.11 3.75
C HIS A 152 18.44 -9.40 3.05
N LYS A 153 19.22 -9.85 2.06
CA LYS A 153 18.92 -11.07 1.28
C LYS A 153 18.69 -12.32 2.15
N PHE A 154 19.58 -12.55 3.11
CA PHE A 154 19.50 -13.72 4.01
C PHE A 154 18.26 -13.64 4.93
N ALA A 155 17.81 -12.44 5.29
CA ALA A 155 16.61 -12.21 6.08
C ALA A 155 15.33 -12.58 5.31
N ILE A 156 15.28 -12.29 4.01
CA ILE A 156 14.19 -12.72 3.11
C ILE A 156 14.11 -14.24 3.06
N GLU A 157 15.24 -14.92 2.84
CA GLU A 157 15.30 -16.38 2.79
C GLU A 157 14.79 -17.01 4.09
N LYS A 158 15.23 -16.48 5.24
CA LYS A 158 14.74 -16.91 6.56
C LYS A 158 13.24 -16.66 6.73
N PHE A 159 12.75 -15.52 6.28
CA PHE A 159 11.34 -15.16 6.34
C PHE A 159 10.45 -16.08 5.47
N LEU A 160 11.00 -16.57 4.34
CA LEU A 160 10.36 -17.56 3.46
C LEU A 160 10.37 -18.98 4.05
N LEU A 161 11.46 -19.37 4.70
CA LEU A 161 11.65 -20.69 5.30
C LEU A 161 10.86 -20.89 6.60
N GLY A 162 10.46 -19.82 7.28
CA GLY A 162 9.76 -19.90 8.56
C GLY A 162 10.61 -20.59 9.65
N ASN A 163 9.96 -21.32 10.56
CA ASN A 163 10.63 -22.03 11.67
C ASN A 163 11.41 -23.29 11.21
N SER A 164 11.47 -23.59 9.92
CA SER A 164 11.94 -24.90 9.43
C SER A 164 13.45 -25.12 9.56
N THR A 165 14.29 -24.07 9.57
CA THR A 165 15.75 -24.22 9.70
C THR A 165 16.41 -22.99 10.34
N ASN A 166 17.38 -23.20 11.26
CA ASN A 166 18.16 -22.13 11.91
C ASN A 166 19.48 -21.75 11.22
N LEU A 167 19.82 -22.42 10.11
CA LEU A 167 21.05 -22.16 9.37
C LEU A 167 20.82 -21.07 8.30
N PRO A 168 21.56 -19.94 8.34
CA PRO A 168 21.60 -19.01 7.21
C PRO A 168 22.29 -19.71 6.05
N LYS A 169 21.57 -19.93 4.94
CA LYS A 169 22.17 -20.48 3.72
C LYS A 169 22.53 -19.32 2.81
N GLU A 170 23.70 -18.72 3.03
CA GLU A 170 24.12 -17.47 2.34
C GLU A 170 24.26 -17.56 0.80
N ASN A 171 24.03 -18.73 0.19
CA ASN A 171 24.24 -18.94 -1.23
C ASN A 171 22.91 -19.29 -1.91
N GLY A 172 22.30 -18.25 -2.49
CA GLY A 172 21.03 -18.32 -3.19
C GLY A 172 20.98 -19.32 -4.37
N TYR A 173 19.75 -19.60 -4.78
CA TYR A 173 19.34 -20.56 -5.81
C TYR A 173 19.50 -22.04 -5.44
N TYR A 174 18.48 -22.56 -4.78
CA TYR A 174 18.12 -23.96 -4.88
C TYR A 174 16.72 -24.03 -5.49
N ASP A 175 16.56 -24.73 -6.61
CA ASP A 175 15.28 -24.95 -7.32
C ASP A 175 14.22 -25.67 -6.46
N THR A 176 14.58 -26.05 -5.23
CA THR A 176 13.73 -26.75 -4.26
C THR A 176 13.95 -26.18 -2.85
N LEU A 177 13.80 -24.86 -2.67
CA LEU A 177 13.58 -24.31 -1.32
C LEU A 177 12.20 -24.79 -0.83
N PRO A 178 12.11 -25.59 0.25
CA PRO A 178 10.82 -25.95 0.83
C PRO A 178 10.24 -24.69 1.47
N VAL A 179 9.47 -23.93 0.69
CA VAL A 179 8.73 -22.76 1.18
C VAL A 179 7.78 -23.26 2.25
N SER A 180 7.91 -22.73 3.47
CA SER A 180 7.00 -23.07 4.56
C SER A 180 5.57 -22.80 4.12
N ALA A 181 4.66 -23.75 4.38
CA ALA A 181 3.24 -23.59 4.08
C ALA A 181 2.69 -22.28 4.69
N MET A 182 3.20 -21.90 5.87
CA MET A 182 3.01 -20.61 6.52
C MET A 182 4.36 -19.89 6.64
N ASN A 183 4.73 -19.14 5.60
CA ASN A 183 5.89 -18.26 5.61
C ASN A 183 5.51 -16.85 6.11
N GLY A 184 6.50 -16.03 6.44
CA GLY A 184 6.29 -14.70 7.01
C GLY A 184 5.43 -13.78 6.11
N TYR A 185 5.58 -13.87 4.79
CA TYR A 185 4.77 -13.06 3.86
C TYR A 185 3.29 -13.45 3.90
N LYS A 186 2.98 -14.75 3.94
CA LYS A 186 1.60 -15.23 4.08
C LYS A 186 0.97 -14.78 5.40
N ILE A 187 1.73 -14.85 6.49
CA ILE A 187 1.30 -14.36 7.81
C ILE A 187 0.99 -12.87 7.75
N LEU A 188 1.91 -12.08 7.16
CA LEU A 188 1.76 -10.63 7.03
C LEU A 188 0.55 -10.26 6.14
N VAL A 189 0.33 -10.97 5.03
CA VAL A 189 -0.86 -10.79 4.19
C VAL A 189 -2.14 -11.19 4.92
N GLN A 190 -2.16 -12.28 5.69
CA GLN A 190 -3.31 -12.66 6.51
C GLN A 190 -3.63 -11.58 7.56
N TYR A 191 -2.61 -11.01 8.19
CA TYR A 191 -2.78 -9.93 9.15
C TYR A 191 -3.27 -8.63 8.48
N MET A 192 -2.69 -8.26 7.33
CA MET A 192 -3.13 -7.07 6.57
C MET A 192 -4.53 -7.22 5.99
N ASN A 193 -4.99 -8.44 5.68
CA ASN A 193 -6.36 -8.68 5.23
C ASN A 193 -7.39 -8.60 6.37
N ARG A 194 -6.94 -8.74 7.63
CA ARG A 194 -7.82 -8.60 8.81
C ARG A 194 -7.97 -7.15 9.26
N GLU A 195 -7.07 -6.26 8.85
CA GLU A 195 -7.03 -4.86 9.24
C GLU A 195 -7.34 -3.95 8.04
N PRO A 196 -8.05 -2.83 8.22
CA PRO A 196 -8.31 -1.92 7.11
C PRO A 196 -6.99 -1.22 6.71
N LEU A 197 -6.39 -1.65 5.60
CA LEU A 197 -5.26 -1.00 4.90
C LEU A 197 -5.46 0.51 4.71
N PHE A 198 -6.73 0.96 4.71
CA PHE A 198 -7.13 2.37 4.66
C PHE A 198 -6.51 3.21 5.77
N SER A 199 -6.36 2.62 6.95
CA SER A 199 -5.86 3.30 8.15
C SER A 199 -4.33 3.58 8.11
N LEU A 200 -3.62 3.06 7.10
CA LEU A 200 -2.17 3.13 6.95
C LEU A 200 -1.68 4.14 5.90
N GLU A 201 -2.50 5.15 5.55
CA GLU A 201 -2.28 6.00 4.36
C GLU A 201 -2.15 5.19 3.05
N GLY A 202 -2.61 3.94 3.02
CA GLY A 202 -2.41 3.04 1.87
C GLY A 202 -2.99 3.62 0.58
N MET A 203 -4.13 4.32 0.65
CA MET A 203 -4.67 5.03 -0.51
C MET A 203 -3.73 6.15 -0.97
N SER A 204 -3.17 6.95 -0.05
CA SER A 204 -2.25 8.04 -0.39
C SER A 204 -0.96 7.52 -1.04
N ILE A 205 -0.40 6.43 -0.52
CA ILE A 205 0.84 5.84 -1.03
C ILE A 205 0.62 5.26 -2.44
N LEU A 206 -0.44 4.48 -2.63
CA LEU A 206 -0.78 3.90 -3.93
C LEU A 206 -1.15 4.99 -4.95
N SER A 207 -1.95 5.97 -4.54
CA SER A 207 -2.27 7.16 -5.33
C SER A 207 -1.02 7.90 -5.79
N ARG A 208 -0.07 8.15 -4.87
CA ARG A 208 1.18 8.84 -5.17
C ARG A 208 2.11 8.02 -6.07
N LEU A 209 2.12 6.69 -5.93
CA LEU A 209 2.86 5.80 -6.82
C LEU A 209 2.33 5.93 -8.25
N LEU A 210 1.01 5.78 -8.44
CA LEU A 210 0.38 5.91 -9.74
C LEU A 210 0.58 7.31 -10.33
N GLN A 211 0.39 8.37 -9.53
CA GLN A 211 0.62 9.75 -9.97
C GLN A 211 2.04 9.95 -10.48
N LYS A 212 3.07 9.47 -9.76
CA LYS A 212 4.47 9.58 -10.20
C LYS A 212 4.73 8.87 -11.53
N ILE A 213 4.07 7.72 -11.77
CA ILE A 213 4.17 7.01 -13.04
C ILE A 213 3.51 7.85 -14.15
N CYS A 214 2.31 8.38 -13.90
CA CYS A 214 1.62 9.25 -14.84
C CYS A 214 2.41 10.52 -15.16
N ASP A 215 2.97 11.21 -14.17
CA ASP A 215 3.77 12.42 -14.33
C ASP A 215 5.03 12.16 -15.17
N HIS A 216 5.62 10.97 -15.04
CA HIS A 216 6.75 10.55 -15.86
C HIS A 216 6.37 10.36 -17.33
N PHE A 217 5.12 9.99 -17.60
CA PHE A 217 4.57 9.74 -18.92
C PHE A 217 3.43 10.72 -19.23
N ASP A 218 3.62 12.02 -19.01
CA ASP A 218 2.58 13.05 -19.16
C ASP A 218 1.88 13.01 -20.55
N GLN A 219 2.63 12.64 -21.60
CA GLN A 219 2.10 12.32 -22.94
C GLN A 219 2.43 10.87 -23.33
N PRO A 220 1.67 9.88 -22.84
CA PRO A 220 2.04 8.46 -22.96
C PRO A 220 2.14 8.00 -24.42
N SER A 221 1.37 8.60 -25.34
CA SER A 221 1.40 8.29 -26.77
C SER A 221 2.79 8.43 -27.41
N LEU A 222 3.62 9.34 -26.90
CA LEU A 222 4.99 9.55 -27.38
C LEU A 222 5.95 8.42 -26.96
N HIS A 223 5.59 7.61 -25.96
CA HIS A 223 6.43 6.57 -25.37
C HIS A 223 6.01 5.15 -25.81
N SER A 224 5.27 5.04 -26.90
CA SER A 224 4.71 3.77 -27.40
C SER A 224 5.76 2.65 -27.56
N SER A 225 7.00 2.97 -27.95
CA SER A 225 8.09 2.00 -28.08
C SER A 225 8.50 1.38 -26.73
N LEU A 226 8.41 2.13 -25.64
CA LEU A 226 8.75 1.68 -24.29
C LEU A 226 7.69 0.71 -23.76
N PHE A 227 6.41 0.96 -24.07
CA PHE A 227 5.29 0.08 -23.68
C PHE A 227 5.31 -1.29 -24.36
N VAL A 228 5.90 -1.40 -25.55
CA VAL A 228 6.13 -2.68 -26.23
C VAL A 228 7.28 -3.47 -25.60
N SER A 229 8.21 -2.78 -24.94
CA SER A 229 9.39 -3.39 -24.33
C SER A 229 9.10 -4.09 -22.99
N ASN A 230 10.09 -4.79 -22.45
CA ASN A 230 10.03 -5.37 -21.11
C ASN A 230 9.76 -4.33 -20.01
N GLN A 231 10.15 -3.06 -20.22
CA GLN A 231 9.87 -1.99 -19.25
C GLN A 231 8.36 -1.72 -19.14
N GLY A 232 7.62 -1.80 -20.25
CA GLY A 232 6.16 -1.69 -20.25
C GLY A 232 5.50 -2.76 -19.36
N SER A 233 5.98 -4.00 -19.45
CA SER A 233 5.50 -5.11 -18.60
C SER A 233 5.82 -4.89 -17.11
N GLN A 234 6.98 -4.32 -16.78
CA GLN A 234 7.36 -3.99 -15.40
C GLN A 234 6.52 -2.83 -14.82
N ILE A 235 6.17 -1.85 -15.65
CA ILE A 235 5.26 -0.77 -15.24
C ILE A 235 3.88 -1.35 -14.92
N LEU A 236 3.37 -2.24 -15.77
CA LEU A 236 2.07 -2.89 -15.54
C LEU A 236 2.05 -3.78 -14.29
N SER A 237 3.15 -4.46 -13.96
CA SER A 237 3.22 -5.25 -12.73
C SER A 237 3.19 -4.41 -11.46
N MET A 238 3.42 -3.10 -11.55
CA MET A 238 3.20 -2.13 -10.47
C MET A 238 1.80 -1.52 -10.52
N ILE A 239 1.31 -1.16 -11.71
CA ILE A 239 0.02 -0.48 -11.88
C ILE A 239 -1.17 -1.39 -11.51
N ASP A 240 -1.22 -2.63 -12.02
CA ASP A 240 -2.37 -3.52 -11.83
C ASP A 240 -2.70 -3.80 -10.35
N PRO A 241 -1.74 -4.22 -9.50
CA PRO A 241 -2.04 -4.45 -8.07
C PRO A 241 -2.39 -3.15 -7.35
N ALA A 242 -1.80 -2.00 -7.72
CA ALA A 242 -2.12 -0.71 -7.10
C ALA A 242 -3.57 -0.30 -7.38
N ILE A 243 -4.05 -0.43 -8.62
CA ILE A 243 -5.44 -0.16 -8.99
C ILE A 243 -6.38 -1.13 -8.25
N CYS A 244 -6.05 -2.44 -8.25
CA CYS A 244 -6.90 -3.44 -7.59
C CYS A 244 -7.07 -3.14 -6.10
N LEU A 245 -5.98 -2.79 -5.40
CA LEU A 245 -6.03 -2.41 -3.98
C LEU A 245 -6.81 -1.11 -3.77
N LEU A 246 -6.54 -0.06 -4.56
CA LEU A 246 -7.27 1.21 -4.47
C LEU A 246 -8.77 1.02 -4.67
N LYS A 247 -9.19 0.22 -5.66
CA LYS A 247 -10.59 -0.12 -5.89
C LYS A 247 -11.22 -0.75 -4.65
N GLN A 248 -10.60 -1.77 -4.06
CA GLN A 248 -11.14 -2.46 -2.88
C GLN A 248 -11.21 -1.53 -1.66
N MET A 249 -10.18 -0.70 -1.46
CA MET A 249 -10.13 0.27 -0.37
C MET A 249 -11.23 1.33 -0.52
N LEU A 250 -11.41 1.88 -1.73
CA LEU A 250 -12.49 2.85 -2.01
C LEU A 250 -13.87 2.22 -1.83
N ALA A 251 -14.08 1.01 -2.33
CA ALA A 251 -15.35 0.28 -2.17
C ALA A 251 -15.72 0.13 -0.70
N TYR A 252 -14.76 -0.31 0.12
CA TYR A 252 -14.98 -0.48 1.55
C TYR A 252 -15.29 0.85 2.25
N VAL A 253 -14.51 1.90 1.97
CA VAL A 253 -14.65 3.19 2.66
C VAL A 253 -15.93 3.91 2.28
N ILE A 254 -16.27 3.92 0.98
CA ILE A 254 -17.52 4.52 0.50
C ILE A 254 -18.72 3.76 1.09
N GLN A 255 -18.65 2.43 1.18
CA GLN A 255 -19.71 1.65 1.82
C GLN A 255 -19.84 1.98 3.33
N CYS A 256 -18.73 2.15 4.04
CA CYS A 256 -18.75 2.46 5.47
C CYS A 256 -19.19 3.90 5.79
N GLN A 257 -18.74 4.88 5.00
CA GLN A 257 -18.99 6.30 5.27
C GLN A 257 -20.23 6.84 4.55
N ASN A 258 -20.65 6.21 3.45
CA ASN A 258 -21.77 6.58 2.60
C ASN A 258 -21.76 8.09 2.29
N VAL A 259 -22.81 8.83 2.66
CA VAL A 259 -22.97 10.28 2.43
C VAL A 259 -21.86 11.16 3.03
N ASN A 260 -21.09 10.65 3.99
CA ASN A 260 -20.01 11.40 4.63
C ASN A 260 -18.70 11.36 3.85
N PHE A 261 -18.54 10.40 2.94
CA PHE A 261 -17.35 10.35 2.09
C PHE A 261 -17.44 11.45 1.03
N LYS A 262 -16.37 12.25 0.89
CA LYS A 262 -16.29 13.39 -0.05
C LYS A 262 -14.94 13.48 -0.76
N ASP A 263 -14.10 12.46 -0.61
CA ASP A 263 -12.75 12.47 -1.16
C ASP A 263 -12.77 12.02 -2.63
N LEU A 264 -12.41 12.96 -3.52
CA LEU A 264 -12.34 12.76 -4.97
C LEU A 264 -10.89 12.67 -5.46
N THR A 265 -9.89 12.72 -4.58
CA THR A 265 -8.48 12.83 -4.95
C THR A 265 -7.97 11.67 -5.79
N THR A 266 -8.54 10.47 -5.63
CA THR A 266 -8.17 9.29 -6.43
C THR A 266 -8.74 9.33 -7.86
N ILE A 267 -9.79 10.10 -8.13
CA ILE A 267 -10.45 10.14 -9.45
C ILE A 267 -9.47 10.64 -10.53
N PRO A 268 -8.84 11.83 -10.41
CA PRO A 268 -7.88 12.28 -11.41
C PRO A 268 -6.76 11.26 -11.68
N ILE A 269 -6.24 10.61 -10.64
CA ILE A 269 -5.19 9.59 -10.75
C ILE A 269 -5.66 8.42 -11.60
N PHE A 270 -6.88 7.92 -11.38
CA PHE A 270 -7.47 6.89 -12.21
C PHE A 270 -7.64 7.32 -13.67
N LEU A 271 -8.06 8.57 -13.92
CA LEU A 271 -8.23 9.09 -15.28
C LEU A 271 -6.90 9.17 -16.03
N HIS A 272 -5.86 9.72 -15.40
CA HIS A 272 -4.50 9.76 -15.96
C HIS A 272 -3.91 8.36 -16.16
N THR A 273 -4.13 7.45 -15.20
CA THR A 273 -3.65 6.06 -15.31
C THR A 273 -4.36 5.34 -16.46
N TYR A 274 -5.66 5.53 -16.63
CA TYR A 274 -6.42 4.97 -17.74
C TYR A 274 -5.88 5.47 -19.09
N ASN A 275 -5.60 6.77 -19.22
CA ASN A 275 -5.01 7.34 -20.43
C ASN A 275 -3.67 6.67 -20.79
N LEU A 276 -2.79 6.51 -19.80
CA LEU A 276 -1.52 5.79 -19.97
C LEU A 276 -1.73 4.36 -20.48
N LEU A 277 -2.68 3.63 -19.87
CA LEU A 277 -2.99 2.25 -20.25
C LEU A 277 -3.60 2.14 -21.65
N THR A 278 -4.29 3.18 -22.15
CA THR A 278 -4.82 3.19 -23.53
C THR A 278 -3.72 3.23 -24.60
N CYS A 279 -2.52 3.69 -24.26
CA CYS A 279 -1.40 3.81 -25.19
C CYS A 279 -0.62 2.49 -25.39
N PHE A 280 -0.98 1.40 -24.70
CA PHE A 280 -0.40 0.08 -24.96
C PHE A 280 -0.94 -0.47 -26.28
N PRO A 281 -0.08 -0.70 -27.30
CA PRO A 281 -0.54 -1.22 -28.58
C PRO A 281 -0.93 -2.70 -28.47
N LEU A 282 -1.77 -3.16 -29.40
CA LEU A 282 -2.24 -4.56 -29.49
C LEU A 282 -1.08 -5.58 -29.56
N THR A 283 0.07 -5.18 -30.08
CA THR A 283 1.26 -6.02 -30.23
C THR A 283 2.11 -6.10 -28.97
N ALA A 284 1.86 -5.27 -27.95
CA ALA A 284 2.64 -5.27 -26.71
C ALA A 284 2.34 -6.52 -25.87
N PRO A 285 3.35 -7.17 -25.26
CA PRO A 285 3.13 -8.32 -24.37
C PRO A 285 2.19 -7.99 -23.19
N GLY A 286 2.22 -6.74 -22.72
CA GLY A 286 1.40 -6.25 -21.62
C GLY A 286 -0.03 -5.85 -22.00
N TYR A 287 -0.44 -5.92 -23.27
CA TYR A 287 -1.72 -5.37 -23.74
C TYR A 287 -2.93 -5.88 -22.95
N PHE A 288 -3.04 -7.20 -22.76
CA PHE A 288 -4.18 -7.79 -22.04
C PHE A 288 -4.25 -7.37 -20.57
N LEU A 289 -3.09 -7.25 -19.92
CA LEU A 289 -3.03 -6.79 -18.54
C LEU A 289 -3.41 -5.30 -18.44
N ALA A 290 -2.99 -4.48 -19.41
CA ALA A 290 -3.41 -3.09 -19.50
C ALA A 290 -4.93 -2.95 -19.69
N GLN A 291 -5.55 -3.78 -20.55
CA GLN A 291 -7.01 -3.79 -20.71
C GLN A 291 -7.74 -4.19 -19.43
N LYS A 292 -7.27 -5.23 -18.75
CA LYS A 292 -7.83 -5.64 -17.46
C LYS A 292 -7.74 -4.52 -16.42
N ALA A 293 -6.59 -3.86 -16.33
CA ALA A 293 -6.38 -2.72 -15.43
C ALA A 293 -7.31 -1.54 -15.77
N ARG A 294 -7.57 -1.27 -17.07
CA ARG A 294 -8.56 -0.28 -17.52
C ARG A 294 -9.97 -0.62 -17.04
N THR A 295 -10.40 -1.88 -17.18
CA THR A 295 -11.70 -2.33 -16.67
C THR A 295 -11.79 -2.14 -15.16
N ASN A 296 -10.74 -2.50 -14.41
CA ASN A 296 -10.68 -2.27 -12.97
C ASN A 296 -10.81 -0.78 -12.58
N ILE A 297 -10.26 0.14 -13.40
CA ILE A 297 -10.44 1.58 -13.19
C ILE A 297 -11.90 2.00 -13.39
N ILE A 298 -12.56 1.55 -14.45
CA ILE A 298 -13.99 1.85 -14.67
C ILE A 298 -14.82 1.34 -13.50
N GLU A 299 -14.57 0.09 -13.06
CA GLU A 299 -15.26 -0.48 -11.90
C GLU A 299 -14.96 0.30 -10.61
N ALA A 300 -13.76 0.85 -10.44
CA ALA A 300 -13.41 1.70 -9.31
C ALA A 300 -14.14 3.06 -9.34
N LEU A 301 -14.31 3.66 -10.52
CA LEU A 301 -15.09 4.88 -10.69
C LEU A 301 -16.58 4.64 -10.43
N LEU A 302 -17.12 3.48 -10.84
CA LEU A 302 -18.49 3.07 -10.54
C LEU A 302 -18.77 2.84 -9.05
N VAL A 303 -17.74 2.69 -8.20
CA VAL A 303 -17.95 2.68 -6.75
C VAL A 303 -18.55 4.01 -6.27
N TYR A 304 -18.26 5.13 -6.93
CA TYR A 304 -18.82 6.44 -6.57
C TYR A 304 -20.31 6.59 -6.94
N THR A 305 -20.89 5.64 -7.67
CA THR A 305 -22.32 5.65 -8.07
C THR A 305 -23.22 4.85 -7.12
N GLN A 306 -22.74 4.54 -5.91
CA GLN A 306 -23.53 3.87 -4.89
C GLN A 306 -24.83 4.66 -4.59
N PRO A 307 -25.97 3.96 -4.43
CA PRO A 307 -27.25 4.61 -4.20
C PRO A 307 -27.22 5.40 -2.89
N VAL A 308 -27.67 6.65 -2.96
CA VAL A 308 -27.83 7.52 -1.79
C VAL A 308 -28.82 6.87 -0.82
N SER A 309 -28.46 6.77 0.47
CA SER A 309 -29.33 6.19 1.50
C SER A 309 -30.71 6.86 1.54
N GLU A 310 -31.73 6.16 2.05
CA GLU A 310 -33.11 6.65 2.21
C GLU A 310 -33.24 7.92 3.10
N GLU A 311 -32.16 8.33 3.76
CA GLU A 311 -32.09 9.50 4.66
C GLU A 311 -31.63 10.79 3.94
N VAL A 312 -32.03 11.00 2.69
CA VAL A 312 -31.81 12.31 2.06
C VAL A 312 -32.79 13.30 2.68
N ASN A 313 -32.29 14.14 3.58
CA ASN A 313 -32.94 15.40 3.91
C ASN A 313 -33.27 16.13 2.59
N GLU A 314 -34.53 16.55 2.40
CA GLU A 314 -35.05 17.25 1.20
C GLU A 314 -34.23 18.49 0.78
N LYS A 315 -33.24 18.90 1.57
CA LYS A 315 -32.35 20.05 1.37
C LYS A 315 -31.02 19.74 0.70
N ASP A 316 -30.61 18.48 0.57
CA ASP A 316 -29.36 18.16 -0.15
C ASP A 316 -29.60 18.08 -1.65
N THR A 317 -29.15 19.12 -2.35
CA THR A 317 -29.14 19.21 -3.80
C THR A 317 -28.36 18.04 -4.40
N LEU A 318 -28.95 17.36 -5.40
CA LEU A 318 -28.35 16.26 -6.19
C LEU A 318 -26.90 16.55 -6.65
N THR A 319 -26.54 17.82 -6.81
CA THR A 319 -25.19 18.28 -7.16
C THR A 319 -24.09 17.94 -6.15
N LYS A 320 -24.45 17.65 -4.89
CA LYS A 320 -23.50 17.32 -3.82
C LYS A 320 -23.22 15.82 -3.70
N THR A 321 -23.90 14.98 -4.46
CA THR A 321 -23.70 13.53 -4.37
C THR A 321 -22.35 13.16 -4.96
N LEU A 322 -21.73 12.10 -4.42
CA LEU A 322 -20.49 11.53 -4.95
C LEU A 322 -20.60 11.18 -6.43
N TRP A 323 -21.76 10.67 -6.85
CA TRP A 323 -22.05 10.36 -8.24
C TRP A 323 -21.93 11.60 -9.14
N THR A 324 -22.65 12.68 -8.82
CA THR A 324 -22.60 13.90 -9.63
C THR A 324 -21.21 14.56 -9.61
N GLN A 325 -20.50 14.49 -8.47
CA GLN A 325 -19.13 14.99 -8.37
C GLN A 325 -18.13 14.18 -9.20
N MET A 326 -18.24 12.84 -9.18
CA MET A 326 -17.42 11.95 -10.01
C MET A 326 -17.63 12.23 -11.50
N CYS A 327 -18.88 12.37 -11.94
CA CYS A 327 -19.18 12.76 -13.31
C CYS A 327 -18.55 14.11 -13.68
N GLY A 328 -18.58 15.07 -12.76
CA GLY A 328 -17.95 16.38 -12.95
C GLY A 328 -16.45 16.28 -13.19
N GLU A 329 -15.72 15.48 -12.41
CA GLU A 329 -14.28 15.29 -12.59
C GLU A 329 -13.94 14.55 -13.90
N VAL A 330 -14.75 13.57 -14.32
CA VAL A 330 -14.56 12.88 -15.62
C VAL A 330 -14.77 13.84 -16.79
N ILE A 331 -15.83 14.64 -16.78
CA ILE A 331 -16.14 15.61 -17.83
C ILE A 331 -15.06 16.70 -17.87
N LYS A 332 -14.66 17.22 -16.71
CA LYS A 332 -13.57 18.20 -16.58
C LYS A 332 -12.25 17.65 -17.13
N TYR A 333 -11.93 16.39 -16.86
CA TYR A 333 -10.75 15.74 -17.39
C TYR A 333 -10.80 15.64 -18.92
N ALA A 334 -11.93 15.20 -19.50
CA ALA A 334 -12.09 15.08 -20.94
C ALA A 334 -11.87 16.44 -21.64
N MET A 335 -12.37 17.52 -21.04
CA MET A 335 -12.24 18.88 -21.57
C MET A 335 -10.93 19.59 -21.19
N SER A 336 -10.04 18.94 -20.43
CA SER A 336 -8.84 19.62 -19.90
C SER A 336 -7.75 19.85 -20.94
N SER A 337 -7.56 18.93 -21.88
CA SER A 337 -6.52 19.02 -22.90
C SER A 337 -6.81 18.13 -24.13
N PRO A 338 -6.28 18.46 -25.32
CA PRO A 338 -6.53 17.66 -26.53
C PRO A 338 -6.09 16.20 -26.41
N HIS A 339 -5.02 15.92 -25.67
CA HIS A 339 -4.49 14.56 -25.51
C HIS A 339 -5.28 13.71 -24.49
N THR A 340 -6.10 14.34 -23.65
CA THR A 340 -6.99 13.64 -22.69
C THR A 340 -8.40 13.44 -23.23
N PHE A 341 -8.82 14.23 -24.23
CA PHE A 341 -10.18 14.25 -24.77
C PHE A 341 -10.70 12.86 -25.17
N ILE A 342 -9.97 12.12 -26.01
CA ILE A 342 -10.41 10.78 -26.46
C ILE A 342 -10.44 9.79 -25.29
N SER A 343 -9.45 9.80 -24.41
CA SER A 343 -9.42 8.94 -23.23
C SER A 343 -10.58 9.24 -22.29
N GLY A 344 -10.84 10.52 -22.01
CA GLY A 344 -11.96 10.99 -21.19
C GLY A 344 -13.31 10.59 -21.78
N LEU A 345 -13.50 10.71 -23.10
CA LEU A 345 -14.70 10.23 -23.78
C LEU A 345 -14.88 8.72 -23.68
N LEU A 346 -13.81 7.93 -23.81
CA LEU A 346 -13.87 6.48 -23.65
C LEU A 346 -14.30 6.12 -22.22
N ILE A 347 -13.68 6.73 -21.20
CA ILE A 347 -14.05 6.52 -19.80
C ILE A 347 -15.52 6.87 -19.59
N PHE A 348 -15.92 8.07 -20.03
CA PHE A 348 -17.28 8.54 -19.86
C PHE A 348 -18.29 7.61 -20.55
N SER A 349 -17.97 7.10 -21.75
CA SER A 349 -18.83 6.16 -22.46
C SER A 349 -18.99 4.79 -21.77
N GLU A 350 -17.93 4.29 -21.13
CA GLU A 350 -17.93 3.01 -20.39
C GLU A 350 -18.68 3.13 -19.05
N LEU A 351 -18.78 4.34 -18.48
CA LEU A 351 -19.56 4.59 -17.26
C LEU A 351 -21.07 4.61 -17.52
N LEU A 352 -21.49 5.01 -18.72
CA LEU A 352 -22.90 5.21 -19.04
C LEU A 352 -23.64 3.87 -19.18
N PRO A 353 -24.94 3.82 -18.83
CA PRO A 353 -25.75 2.64 -19.03
C PRO A 353 -25.89 2.36 -20.53
N LEU A 354 -25.99 1.07 -20.90
CA LEU A 354 -26.20 0.63 -22.29
C LEU A 354 -27.38 1.36 -22.94
N PRO A 355 -27.35 1.67 -24.26
CA PRO A 355 -28.45 2.30 -25.00
C PRO A 355 -29.65 1.37 -25.24
N LEU A 356 -30.86 1.93 -25.46
CA LEU A 356 -32.11 1.16 -25.65
C LEU A 356 -32.46 1.26 -27.14
N PRO A 357 -33.09 0.23 -27.73
CA PRO A 357 -33.37 -1.08 -27.12
C PRO A 357 -32.09 -1.90 -26.91
N VAL A 358 -31.97 -2.55 -25.75
CA VAL A 358 -30.86 -3.49 -25.50
C VAL A 358 -31.13 -4.71 -26.36
N GLN A 359 -30.25 -4.97 -27.32
CA GLN A 359 -30.38 -6.15 -28.18
C GLN A 359 -29.83 -7.37 -27.44
N THR A 360 -30.72 -8.20 -26.94
CA THR A 360 -30.41 -9.48 -26.32
C THR A 360 -30.88 -10.63 -27.21
N ARG A 361 -30.28 -11.80 -27.04
CA ARG A 361 -30.69 -13.02 -27.76
C ARG A 361 -32.09 -13.49 -27.32
N ASP A 362 -32.39 -13.31 -26.05
CA ASP A 362 -33.67 -13.66 -25.41
C ASP A 362 -34.34 -12.37 -24.90
N ASP A 363 -35.67 -12.34 -24.84
CA ASP A 363 -36.42 -11.17 -24.34
C ASP A 363 -36.08 -10.89 -22.87
N LEU A 364 -35.84 -9.60 -22.55
CA LEU A 364 -35.63 -9.16 -21.17
C LEU A 364 -36.91 -9.32 -20.34
N SER A 365 -36.75 -9.74 -19.08
CA SER A 365 -37.85 -9.79 -18.11
C SER A 365 -38.38 -8.39 -17.79
N LYS A 366 -39.63 -8.31 -17.31
CA LYS A 366 -40.24 -7.04 -16.89
C LYS A 366 -39.44 -6.34 -15.79
N GLU A 367 -38.81 -7.12 -14.90
CA GLU A 367 -37.95 -6.61 -13.82
C GLU A 367 -36.66 -6.00 -14.37
N GLU A 368 -35.97 -6.69 -15.30
CA GLU A 368 -34.76 -6.17 -15.95
C GLU A 368 -35.03 -4.90 -16.75
N ILE A 369 -36.17 -4.84 -17.46
CA ILE A 369 -36.60 -3.64 -18.18
C ILE A 369 -36.84 -2.50 -17.19
N SER A 370 -37.60 -2.73 -16.13
CA SER A 370 -37.87 -1.72 -15.10
C SER A 370 -36.59 -1.22 -14.43
N TRP A 371 -35.67 -2.13 -14.10
CA TRP A 371 -34.38 -1.80 -13.50
C TRP A 371 -33.53 -0.94 -14.44
N THR A 372 -33.43 -1.33 -15.72
CA THR A 372 -32.68 -0.59 -16.74
C THR A 372 -33.23 0.83 -16.94
N ILE A 373 -34.56 0.98 -16.97
CA ILE A 373 -35.21 2.29 -17.07
C ILE A 373 -34.91 3.15 -15.84
N ASN A 374 -34.99 2.58 -14.63
CA ASN A 374 -34.71 3.30 -13.40
C ASN A 374 -33.25 3.73 -13.30
N LEU A 375 -32.31 2.85 -13.64
CA LEU A 375 -30.88 3.15 -13.67
C LEU A 375 -30.57 4.35 -14.58
N ARG A 376 -31.23 4.43 -15.74
CA ARG A 376 -31.08 5.57 -16.65
C ARG A 376 -31.63 6.87 -16.11
N LYS A 377 -32.79 6.83 -15.48
CA LYS A 377 -33.36 8.02 -14.84
C LYS A 377 -32.41 8.58 -13.78
N LEU A 378 -31.75 7.71 -13.01
CA LEU A 378 -30.72 8.11 -12.06
C LEU A 378 -29.51 8.74 -12.75
N TRP A 379 -28.96 8.09 -13.79
CA TRP A 379 -27.87 8.66 -14.57
C TRP A 379 -28.22 10.02 -15.19
N SER A 380 -29.41 10.16 -15.79
CA SER A 380 -29.89 11.43 -16.35
C SER A 380 -29.98 12.51 -15.27
N ALA A 381 -30.56 12.20 -14.10
CA ALA A 381 -30.64 13.14 -12.99
C ALA A 381 -29.27 13.61 -12.48
N HIS A 382 -28.29 12.72 -12.42
CA HIS A 382 -26.93 13.05 -11.96
C HIS A 382 -26.07 13.77 -13.01
N LEU A 383 -26.39 13.62 -14.30
CA LEU A 383 -25.71 14.29 -15.41
C LEU A 383 -26.34 15.63 -15.79
N HIS A 384 -27.62 15.83 -15.50
CA HIS A 384 -28.34 17.08 -15.81
C HIS A 384 -27.62 18.35 -15.32
N PRO A 385 -27.00 18.39 -14.11
CA PRO A 385 -26.23 19.54 -13.66
C PRO A 385 -25.03 19.91 -14.57
N HIS A 386 -24.52 18.95 -15.34
CA HIS A 386 -23.38 19.12 -16.26
C HIS A 386 -23.81 19.24 -17.73
N SER A 387 -25.12 19.33 -18.00
CA SER A 387 -25.70 19.32 -19.36
C SER A 387 -25.09 20.35 -20.32
N ALA A 388 -24.80 21.56 -19.85
CA ALA A 388 -24.19 22.61 -20.69
C ALA A 388 -22.79 22.20 -21.19
N VAL A 389 -21.95 21.63 -20.32
CA VAL A 389 -20.59 21.18 -20.68
C VAL A 389 -20.65 19.93 -21.55
N ILE A 390 -21.62 19.03 -21.30
CA ILE A 390 -21.85 17.86 -22.15
C ILE A 390 -22.24 18.30 -23.57
N GLN A 391 -23.08 19.33 -23.73
CA GLN A 391 -23.45 19.87 -25.03
C GLN A 391 -22.25 20.45 -25.79
N GLU A 392 -21.35 21.16 -25.09
CA GLU A 392 -20.09 21.64 -25.65
C GLU A 392 -19.19 20.48 -26.10
N MET A 393 -19.01 19.48 -25.23
CA MET A 393 -18.24 18.27 -25.55
C MET A 393 -18.81 17.53 -26.78
N ILE A 394 -20.14 17.44 -26.91
CA ILE A 394 -20.81 16.85 -28.08
C ILE A 394 -20.54 17.67 -29.34
N ALA A 395 -20.57 18.99 -29.26
CA ALA A 395 -20.30 19.88 -30.39
C ALA A 395 -18.86 19.71 -30.90
N ASP A 396 -17.88 19.60 -29.99
CA ASP A 396 -16.47 19.37 -30.34
C ASP A 396 -16.23 17.99 -30.97
N VAL A 397 -16.95 16.96 -30.50
CA VAL A 397 -16.95 15.63 -31.13
C VAL A 397 -17.60 15.66 -32.52
N ALA A 398 -18.68 16.42 -32.72
CA ALA A 398 -19.35 16.50 -34.02
C ALA A 398 -18.51 17.25 -35.08
N ALA A 399 -17.69 18.21 -34.66
CA ALA A 399 -16.77 18.95 -35.53
C ALA A 399 -15.55 18.11 -35.97
N ASN A 400 -15.12 17.13 -35.16
CA ASN A 400 -14.00 16.25 -35.45
C ASN A 400 -14.50 14.88 -35.91
N SER A 401 -14.12 14.41 -37.10
CA SER A 401 -14.64 13.20 -37.78
C SER A 401 -14.36 11.83 -37.10
N ALA A 402 -14.33 11.74 -35.77
CA ALA A 402 -14.20 10.51 -34.99
C ALA A 402 -15.55 9.74 -34.92
N ILE A 403 -16.00 9.27 -36.08
CA ILE A 403 -17.36 8.74 -36.37
C ILE A 403 -17.80 7.54 -35.50
N MET A 404 -16.88 6.71 -34.99
CA MET A 404 -17.24 5.50 -34.24
C MET A 404 -17.54 5.74 -32.76
N ILE A 405 -16.73 6.55 -32.07
CA ILE A 405 -16.96 6.89 -30.65
C ILE A 405 -18.12 7.88 -30.56
N ALA A 406 -18.18 8.83 -31.50
CA ALA A 406 -19.28 9.78 -31.62
C ALA A 406 -20.65 9.10 -31.71
N ARG A 407 -20.81 7.99 -32.45
CA ARG A 407 -22.10 7.31 -32.60
C ARG A 407 -22.59 6.63 -31.32
N GLY A 408 -21.73 5.88 -30.63
CA GLY A 408 -22.09 5.23 -29.36
C GLY A 408 -22.39 6.27 -28.29
N PHE A 409 -21.55 7.31 -28.21
CA PHE A 409 -21.73 8.43 -27.30
C PHE A 409 -23.01 9.24 -27.59
N TRP A 410 -23.29 9.51 -28.87
CA TRP A 410 -24.51 10.20 -29.31
C TRP A 410 -25.77 9.42 -28.92
N ILE A 411 -25.83 8.12 -29.18
CA ILE A 411 -27.03 7.31 -28.90
C ILE A 411 -27.32 7.27 -27.38
N THR A 412 -26.27 7.22 -26.56
CA THR A 412 -26.43 7.16 -25.11
C THR A 412 -26.77 8.52 -24.49
N CYS A 413 -26.19 9.62 -24.99
CA CYS A 413 -26.43 10.97 -24.43
C CYS A 413 -27.65 11.70 -25.00
N THR A 414 -28.05 11.47 -26.26
CA THR A 414 -29.25 12.12 -26.82
C THR A 414 -30.57 11.49 -26.36
N MET A 415 -30.50 10.35 -25.64
CA MET A 415 -31.65 9.65 -25.08
C MET A 415 -31.69 9.67 -23.53
N LEU A 416 -30.79 10.42 -22.89
CA LEU A 416 -30.81 10.77 -21.46
C LEU A 416 -31.35 12.20 -21.28
#